data_AF-A0A5A8ED56-F1
#
_entry.id   AF-A0A5A8ED56-F1
#
_cell.length_a   1.000
_cell.length_b   1.000
_cell.length_c   1.000
_cell.angle_alpha   90.00
_cell.angle_beta   90.00
_cell.angle_gamma   90.00
#
_symmetry.space_group_name_H-M   'P 1'
#
loop_
_entity.id
_entity.type
_entity.pdbx_description
1 polymer ?
#
loop_
_entity_poly.entity_id
_entity_poly.type
_entity_poly.pdbx_seq_one_letter_code
_entity_poly.pdbx_strand_id
1 'polypeptide(L)'
;MVMLPLLLILGIDKLVRESDTTFQPKVVLGYFVVDILWVLVDPGCVRSPGEILLHHVAVVMGALISLSVPELENMWSRAIFIEVNTVFLVAQRAIPEGTARLVLRVITVLSWIPCRFFTSAYFAHKIYLGYTEQFLSMPQIVLGSVMFIIIFGMQIMWTQRLVAGRLIDEVLRSTLGIEWRKGTSTSNEKFVNEGL
;
A
#
# COMPACT_ATOMS: atom_id res chain seq x y z
N MET A 1 -10.19 -2.32 -11.87
CA MET A 1 -8.81 -2.87 -11.94
C MET A 1 -7.97 -2.41 -13.13
N VAL A 2 -8.53 -1.99 -14.27
CA VAL A 2 -7.77 -1.46 -15.44
C VAL A 2 -6.99 -0.17 -15.12
N MET A 3 -7.43 0.59 -14.12
CA MET A 3 -6.79 1.86 -13.71
C MET A 3 -5.46 1.67 -12.99
N LEU A 4 -5.21 0.52 -12.33
CA LEU A 4 -3.97 0.27 -11.58
C LEU A 4 -2.73 0.23 -12.48
N PRO A 5 -2.72 -0.52 -13.61
CA PRO A 5 -1.63 -0.46 -14.57
C PRO A 5 -1.40 0.94 -15.16
N LEU A 6 -2.47 1.70 -15.44
CA LEU A 6 -2.37 3.06 -15.96
C LEU A 6 -1.68 3.99 -14.96
N LEU A 7 -2.08 3.92 -13.69
CA LEU A 7 -1.48 4.64 -12.58
C LEU A 7 0.02 4.35 -12.45
N LEU A 8 0.41 3.07 -12.55
CA LEU A 8 1.81 2.67 -12.51
C LEU A 8 2.63 3.23 -13.69
N ILE A 9 2.09 3.18 -14.90
CA ILE A 9 2.76 3.73 -16.09
C ILE A 9 2.99 5.24 -15.93
N LEU A 10 1.97 5.99 -15.50
CA LEU A 10 2.08 7.43 -15.27
C LEU A 10 3.10 7.76 -14.16
N GLY A 11 3.16 6.94 -13.12
CA GLY A 11 4.13 7.11 -12.03
C GLY A 11 5.57 6.84 -12.41
N ILE A 12 5.82 5.81 -13.21
CA ILE A 12 7.15 5.50 -13.73
C ILE A 12 7.60 6.59 -14.68
N ASP A 13 6.73 7.06 -15.59
CA ASP A 13 7.05 8.15 -16.53
C ASP A 13 7.51 9.42 -15.79
N LYS A 14 6.78 9.84 -14.75
CA LYS A 14 7.16 11.01 -13.95
C LYS A 14 8.49 10.83 -13.21
N LEU A 15 8.75 9.65 -12.64
CA LEU A 15 10.01 9.39 -11.93
C LEU A 15 11.22 9.29 -12.85
N VAL A 16 11.03 8.78 -14.07
CA VAL A 16 12.12 8.57 -15.03
C VAL A 16 12.41 9.84 -15.84
N ARG A 17 11.38 10.62 -16.17
CA ARG A 17 11.50 11.77 -17.06
C ARG A 17 11.44 13.12 -16.36
N GLU A 18 11.22 13.14 -15.04
CA GLU A 18 10.94 14.36 -14.26
C GLU A 18 9.89 15.24 -14.97
N SER A 19 8.88 14.62 -15.57
CA SER A 19 7.90 15.34 -16.37
C SER A 19 7.07 16.26 -15.46
N ASP A 20 6.81 17.49 -15.90
CA ASP A 20 6.00 18.54 -15.25
C ASP A 20 4.49 18.20 -15.15
N THR A 21 4.19 16.91 -15.02
CA THR A 21 2.83 16.38 -15.02
C THR A 21 2.20 16.56 -13.64
N THR A 22 1.78 17.79 -13.35
CA THR A 22 0.75 18.12 -12.34
C THR A 22 -0.57 17.35 -12.56
N PHE A 23 -0.69 16.69 -13.72
CA PHE A 23 -1.74 15.74 -14.07
C PHE A 23 -1.75 14.51 -13.16
N GLN A 24 -0.59 14.02 -12.68
CA GLN A 24 -0.53 12.73 -11.98
C GLN A 24 -1.27 12.73 -10.62
N PRO A 25 -1.08 13.71 -9.71
CA PRO A 25 -1.82 13.72 -8.44
C PRO A 25 -3.34 13.86 -8.65
N LYS A 26 -3.78 14.54 -9.72
CA LYS A 26 -5.21 14.67 -10.07
C LYS A 26 -5.81 13.34 -10.53
N VAL A 27 -5.07 12.57 -11.34
CA VAL A 27 -5.49 11.22 -11.77
C VAL A 27 -5.53 10.26 -10.59
N VAL A 28 -4.52 10.31 -9.71
CA VAL A 28 -4.47 9.52 -8.47
C VAL A 28 -5.66 9.83 -7.57
N LEU A 29 -5.95 11.12 -7.37
CA LEU A 29 -7.10 11.56 -6.58
C LEU A 29 -8.42 11.07 -7.18
N GLY A 30 -8.61 11.22 -8.50
CA GLY A 30 -9.79 10.73 -9.21
C GLY A 30 -9.98 9.22 -9.08
N TYR A 31 -8.89 8.46 -9.19
CA TYR A 31 -8.91 7.01 -8.95
C TYR A 31 -9.42 6.68 -7.54
N PHE A 32 -8.82 7.26 -6.50
CA PHE A 32 -9.19 6.92 -5.12
C PHE A 32 -10.62 7.35 -4.78
N VAL A 33 -11.11 8.47 -5.33
CA VAL A 33 -12.52 8.87 -5.15
C VAL A 33 -13.46 7.85 -5.79
N VAL A 34 -13.17 7.40 -7.02
CA VAL A 34 -13.98 6.36 -7.69
C VAL A 34 -13.92 5.05 -6.90
N ASP A 35 -12.75 4.66 -6.40
CA ASP A 35 -12.56 3.41 -5.62
C ASP A 35 -13.33 3.47 -4.29
N ILE A 36 -13.31 4.62 -3.60
CA ILE A 36 -14.13 4.86 -2.40
C ILE A 36 -15.62 4.70 -2.73
N LEU A 37 -16.11 5.39 -3.77
CA LEU A 37 -17.52 5.31 -4.16
C LEU A 37 -17.92 3.88 -4.53
N TRP A 38 -17.03 3.15 -5.19
CA TRP A 38 -17.25 1.75 -5.54
C TRP A 38 -17.40 0.86 -4.30
N VAL A 39 -16.48 0.98 -3.34
CA VAL A 39 -16.53 0.21 -2.07
C VAL A 39 -17.74 0.59 -1.22
N LEU A 40 -18.20 1.85 -1.28
CA LEU A 40 -19.42 2.27 -0.59
C LEU A 40 -20.69 1.69 -1.21
N VAL A 41 -20.72 1.51 -2.54
CA VAL A 41 -21.87 0.92 -3.25
C VAL A 41 -21.89 -0.60 -3.11
N ASP A 42 -20.74 -1.26 -3.22
CA ASP A 42 -20.58 -2.71 -3.06
C ASP A 42 -19.44 -3.05 -2.09
N PRO A 43 -19.70 -3.07 -0.77
CA PRO A 43 -18.69 -3.42 0.22
C PRO A 43 -18.14 -4.85 0.07
N GLY A 44 -18.87 -5.73 -0.63
CA GLY A 44 -18.47 -7.12 -0.88
C GLY A 44 -17.38 -7.26 -1.95
N CYS A 45 -17.10 -6.20 -2.72
CA CYS A 45 -16.05 -6.20 -3.74
C CYS A 45 -14.63 -6.31 -3.13
N VAL A 46 -14.51 -6.05 -1.83
CA VAL A 46 -13.27 -6.15 -1.07
C VAL A 46 -13.50 -6.88 0.26
N ARG A 47 -12.45 -7.53 0.75
CA ARG A 47 -12.56 -8.37 1.96
C ARG A 47 -12.71 -7.58 3.27
N SER A 48 -12.03 -6.43 3.37
CA SER A 48 -12.08 -5.57 4.56
C SER A 48 -12.39 -4.14 4.11
N PRO A 49 -13.68 -3.82 3.85
CA PRO A 49 -14.07 -2.53 3.30
C PRO A 49 -13.71 -1.38 4.24
N GLY A 50 -13.84 -1.56 5.55
CA GLY A 50 -13.47 -0.54 6.54
C GLY A 50 -11.98 -0.19 6.51
N GLU A 51 -11.09 -1.20 6.43
CA GLU A 51 -9.65 -0.96 6.31
C GLU A 51 -9.31 -0.22 5.01
N ILE A 52 -9.91 -0.64 3.90
CA ILE A 52 -9.63 -0.04 2.58
C ILE A 52 -10.16 1.39 2.50
N LEU A 53 -11.34 1.67 3.04
CA LEU A 53 -11.89 3.02 3.12
C LEU A 53 -11.02 3.92 4.00
N LEU A 54 -10.57 3.46 5.16
CA LEU A 54 -9.64 4.22 6.02
C LEU A 54 -8.35 4.56 5.28
N HIS A 55 -7.77 3.57 4.58
CA HIS A 55 -6.59 3.77 3.76
C HIS A 55 -6.84 4.81 2.65
N HIS A 56 -7.89 4.66 1.87
CA HIS A 56 -8.19 5.59 0.77
C HIS A 56 -8.49 7.00 1.26
N VAL A 57 -9.23 7.15 2.36
CA VAL A 57 -9.48 8.46 2.98
C VAL A 57 -8.16 9.10 3.41
N ALA A 58 -7.26 8.35 4.04
CA ALA A 58 -5.97 8.87 4.45
C ALA A 58 -5.09 9.27 3.26
N VAL A 59 -5.11 8.47 2.19
CA VAL A 59 -4.41 8.76 0.94
C VAL A 59 -4.98 10.00 0.24
N VAL A 60 -6.31 10.13 0.15
CA VAL A 60 -6.99 11.30 -0.44
C VAL A 60 -6.62 12.57 0.31
N MET A 61 -6.65 12.56 1.65
CA MET A 61 -6.25 13.73 2.44
C MET A 61 -4.79 14.11 2.21
N GLY A 62 -3.88 13.14 2.14
CA GLY A 62 -2.48 13.39 1.77
C GLY A 62 -2.37 14.00 0.36
N ALA A 63 -3.19 13.53 -0.59
CA ALA A 63 -3.17 14.02 -1.97
C ALA A 63 -3.61 15.48 -2.06
N LEU A 64 -4.65 15.84 -1.31
CA LEU A 64 -5.11 17.23 -1.21
C LEU A 64 -4.01 18.16 -0.66
N ILE A 65 -3.27 17.74 0.37
CA ILE A 65 -2.14 18.53 0.90
C ILE A 65 -1.10 18.75 -0.21
N SER A 66 -0.69 17.69 -0.91
CA SER A 66 0.35 17.81 -1.94
C SER A 66 -0.08 18.65 -3.15
N LEU A 67 -1.37 18.69 -3.48
CA LEU A 67 -1.89 19.52 -4.56
C LEU A 67 -1.79 21.01 -4.22
N SER A 68 -1.72 21.34 -2.93
CA SER A 68 -1.54 22.70 -2.44
C SER A 68 -0.08 23.10 -2.18
N VAL A 69 0.88 22.17 -2.32
CA VAL A 69 2.28 22.36 -1.91
C VAL A 69 3.23 21.78 -2.97
N PRO A 70 3.87 22.61 -3.82
CA PRO A 70 4.75 22.15 -4.90
C PRO A 70 5.88 21.22 -4.46
N GLU A 71 6.45 21.43 -3.27
CA GLU A 71 7.55 20.64 -2.69
C GLU A 71 7.18 19.17 -2.44
N LEU A 72 5.88 18.86 -2.45
CA LEU A 72 5.32 17.52 -2.27
C LEU A 72 4.87 16.85 -3.57
N GLU A 73 5.05 17.49 -4.73
CA GLU A 73 4.53 16.98 -6.01
C GLU A 73 5.06 15.57 -6.35
N ASN A 74 6.33 15.31 -6.07
CA ASN A 74 6.99 14.03 -6.35
C ASN A 74 6.65 12.92 -5.34
N MET A 75 5.87 13.24 -4.30
CA MET A 75 5.47 12.28 -3.27
C MET A 75 4.57 11.19 -3.85
N TRP A 76 3.69 11.54 -4.80
CA TRP A 76 2.75 10.59 -5.42
C TRP A 76 3.41 9.62 -6.37
N SER A 77 4.39 10.08 -7.13
CA SER A 77 5.17 9.23 -8.02
C SER A 77 5.91 8.16 -7.23
N ARG A 78 6.32 8.44 -5.99
CA ARG A 78 6.93 7.43 -5.11
C ARG A 78 5.86 6.55 -4.46
N ALA A 79 4.74 7.12 -4.03
CA ALA A 79 3.64 6.37 -3.41
C ALA A 79 3.05 5.31 -4.35
N ILE A 80 2.91 5.63 -5.64
CA ILE A 80 2.31 4.74 -6.64
C ILE A 80 3.15 3.47 -6.88
N PHE A 81 4.45 3.48 -6.57
CA PHE A 81 5.28 2.27 -6.62
C PHE A 81 4.84 1.22 -5.60
N ILE A 82 4.18 1.61 -4.51
CA ILE A 82 3.57 0.65 -3.57
C ILE A 82 2.49 -0.18 -4.27
N GLU A 83 1.77 0.41 -5.23
CA GLU A 83 0.70 -0.28 -5.97
C GLU A 83 1.22 -1.40 -6.88
N VAL A 84 2.53 -1.45 -7.15
CA VAL A 84 3.16 -2.62 -7.79
C VAL A 84 2.92 -3.88 -6.94
N ASN A 85 3.00 -3.77 -5.61
CA ASN A 85 2.69 -4.90 -4.73
C ASN A 85 1.21 -5.29 -4.82
N THR A 86 0.30 -4.32 -4.94
CA THR A 86 -1.14 -4.57 -5.13
C THR A 86 -1.38 -5.33 -6.44
N VAL A 87 -0.73 -4.91 -7.54
CA VAL A 87 -0.81 -5.61 -8.83
C VAL A 87 -0.31 -7.05 -8.72
N PHE A 88 0.83 -7.29 -8.06
CA PHE A 88 1.32 -8.65 -7.88
C PHE A 88 0.39 -9.50 -7.02
N LEU A 89 -0.22 -8.94 -5.97
CA LEU A 89 -1.19 -9.66 -5.15
C LEU A 89 -2.45 -10.04 -5.93
N VAL A 90 -2.93 -9.14 -6.80
CA VAL A 90 -4.07 -9.42 -7.68
C VAL A 90 -3.69 -10.49 -8.71
N ALA A 91 -2.53 -10.37 -9.35
CA ALA A 91 -2.05 -11.35 -10.34
C ALA A 91 -1.91 -12.77 -9.73
N GLN A 92 -1.43 -12.87 -8.49
CA GLN A 92 -1.34 -14.14 -7.76
C GLN A 92 -2.69 -14.81 -7.50
N ARG A 93 -3.81 -14.07 -7.51
CA ARG A 93 -5.16 -14.63 -7.37
C ARG A 93 -5.71 -15.14 -8.69
N ALA A 94 -5.28 -14.54 -9.81
CA ALA A 94 -5.74 -14.90 -11.14
C ALA A 94 -4.96 -16.08 -11.75
N ILE A 95 -3.71 -16.29 -11.34
CA ILE A 95 -2.82 -17.31 -11.90
C ILE A 95 -2.94 -18.63 -11.10
N PRO A 96 -3.10 -19.79 -11.78
CA PRO A 96 -3.11 -21.11 -11.13
C PRO A 96 -1.84 -21.41 -10.33
N GLU A 97 -1.91 -22.37 -9.39
CA GLU A 97 -0.72 -22.85 -8.67
C GLU A 97 0.34 -23.39 -9.62
N GLY A 98 1.61 -23.05 -9.37
CA GLY A 98 2.75 -23.44 -10.21
C GLY A 98 3.90 -22.42 -10.17
N THR A 99 4.91 -22.62 -11.03
CA THR A 99 6.14 -21.80 -11.05
C THR A 99 5.86 -20.31 -11.24
N ALA A 100 4.93 -19.93 -12.11
CA ALA A 100 4.59 -18.54 -12.34
C ALA A 100 4.01 -17.85 -11.07
N ARG A 101 3.14 -18.55 -10.32
CA ARG A 101 2.60 -18.04 -9.06
C ARG A 101 3.67 -17.98 -7.97
N LEU A 102 4.57 -18.95 -7.91
CA LEU A 102 5.72 -18.93 -7.00
C LEU A 102 6.63 -17.73 -7.27
N VAL A 103 6.98 -17.47 -8.53
CA VAL A 103 7.78 -16.31 -8.92
C VAL A 103 7.12 -15.01 -8.49
N LEU A 104 5.81 -14.85 -8.73
CA LEU A 104 5.07 -13.67 -8.28
C LEU A 104 5.05 -13.51 -6.76
N ARG A 105 4.91 -14.60 -6.00
CA ARG A 105 5.00 -14.58 -4.53
C ARG A 105 6.37 -14.09 -4.07
N VAL A 106 7.44 -14.66 -4.62
CA VAL A 106 8.83 -14.25 -4.30
C VAL A 106 9.05 -12.77 -4.62
N ILE A 107 8.69 -12.32 -5.82
CA ILE A 107 8.84 -10.91 -6.22
C ILE A 107 8.00 -10.00 -5.32
N THR A 108 6.79 -10.40 -4.95
CA THR A 108 5.95 -9.62 -4.02
C THR A 108 6.63 -9.40 -2.70
N VAL A 109 7.24 -10.44 -2.13
CA VAL A 109 7.90 -10.37 -0.83
C VAL A 109 9.17 -9.55 -0.90
N LEU A 110 9.99 -9.77 -1.93
CA LEU A 110 11.21 -9.01 -2.17
C LEU A 110 10.93 -7.52 -2.38
N SER A 111 9.83 -7.19 -3.05
CA SER A 111 9.40 -5.80 -3.26
C SER A 111 8.61 -5.22 -2.09
N TRP A 112 8.04 -6.04 -1.20
CA TRP A 112 7.15 -5.59 -0.12
C TRP A 112 7.84 -4.62 0.84
N ILE A 113 8.94 -5.07 1.44
CA ILE A 113 9.66 -4.31 2.47
C ILE A 113 10.28 -3.04 1.87
N PRO A 114 11.02 -3.09 0.75
CA PRO A 114 11.58 -1.89 0.15
C PRO A 114 10.50 -0.87 -0.23
N CYS A 115 9.46 -1.28 -0.97
CA CYS A 115 8.45 -0.33 -1.46
C CYS A 115 7.69 0.34 -0.30
N ARG A 116 7.35 -0.40 0.76
CA ARG A 116 6.52 0.12 1.86
C ARG A 116 7.31 0.89 2.90
N PHE A 117 8.50 0.43 3.30
CA PHE A 117 9.31 1.12 4.32
C PHE A 117 10.05 2.34 3.76
N PHE A 118 10.63 2.27 2.55
CA PHE A 118 11.30 3.44 1.97
C PHE A 118 10.32 4.56 1.67
N THR A 119 9.13 4.23 1.17
CA THR A 119 8.10 5.25 0.92
C THR A 119 7.63 5.86 2.24
N SER A 120 7.38 5.05 3.27
CA SER A 120 6.98 5.57 4.58
C SER A 120 8.05 6.49 5.19
N ALA A 121 9.33 6.10 5.13
CA ALA A 121 10.44 6.93 5.58
C ALA A 121 10.53 8.24 4.79
N TYR A 122 10.33 8.20 3.48
CA TYR A 122 10.31 9.38 2.62
C TYR A 122 9.19 10.36 2.99
N PHE A 123 7.97 9.86 3.25
CA PHE A 123 6.86 10.69 3.71
C PHE A 123 7.15 11.36 5.05
N ALA A 124 7.67 10.60 6.02
CA ALA A 124 8.08 11.14 7.31
C ALA A 124 9.15 12.24 7.16
N HIS A 125 10.14 12.01 6.29
CA HIS A 125 11.17 12.99 5.99
C HIS A 125 10.58 14.26 5.34
N LYS A 126 9.61 14.15 4.44
CA LYS A 126 8.94 15.31 3.84
C LYS A 126 8.12 16.13 4.83
N ILE A 127 7.47 15.49 5.80
CA ILE A 127 6.79 16.19 6.89
C ILE A 127 7.81 16.92 7.77
N TYR A 128 8.93 16.28 8.09
CA TYR A 128 10.03 16.90 8.84
C TYR A 128 10.60 18.13 8.11
N LEU A 129 10.91 18.00 6.81
CA LEU A 129 11.38 19.13 6.01
C LEU A 129 10.34 20.23 5.91
N GLY A 130 9.06 19.89 5.76
CA GLY A 130 7.97 20.87 5.73
C GLY A 130 7.88 21.70 7.01
N TYR A 131 8.22 21.11 8.16
CA TYR A 131 8.36 21.83 9.43
C TYR A 131 9.64 22.66 9.49
N THR A 132 10.81 22.11 9.14
CA THR A 132 12.09 22.84 9.30
C THR A 132 12.28 23.95 8.26
N GLU A 133 11.84 23.72 7.03
CA GLU A 133 11.96 24.64 5.90
C GLU A 133 10.72 25.53 5.73
N GLN A 134 9.69 25.35 6.59
CA GLN A 134 8.51 26.22 6.69
C GLN A 134 7.65 26.31 5.41
N PHE A 135 7.69 25.30 4.52
CA PHE A 135 6.80 25.22 3.36
C PHE A 135 5.44 24.56 3.70
N LEU A 136 5.27 23.98 4.89
CA LEU A 136 3.99 23.49 5.40
C LEU A 136 3.47 24.35 6.55
N SER A 137 2.18 24.64 6.52
CA SER A 137 1.45 25.23 7.66
C SER A 137 1.27 24.21 8.80
N MET A 138 1.09 24.69 10.04
CA MET A 138 0.83 23.81 11.18
C MET A 138 -0.36 22.85 10.98
N PRO A 139 -1.51 23.27 10.43
CA PRO A 139 -2.59 22.34 10.11
C PRO A 139 -2.16 21.23 9.13
N GLN A 140 -1.38 21.55 8.11
CA GLN A 140 -0.87 20.55 7.15
C GLN A 140 0.12 19.58 7.79
N ILE A 141 0.98 20.05 8.70
CA ILE A 141 1.93 19.21 9.44
C ILE A 141 1.17 18.23 10.35
N VAL A 142 0.20 18.73 11.12
CA VAL A 142 -0.61 17.89 12.00
C VAL A 142 -1.38 16.86 11.19
N LEU A 143 -2.08 17.30 10.15
CA LEU A 143 -2.87 16.41 9.30
C LEU A 143 -1.97 15.38 8.60
N GLY A 144 -0.87 15.81 8.00
CA GLY A 144 0.12 14.93 7.37
C GLY A 144 0.70 13.90 8.33
N SER A 145 0.97 14.27 9.59
CA SER A 145 1.45 13.36 10.63
C SER A 145 0.40 12.31 11.01
N VAL A 146 -0.86 12.71 11.18
CA VAL A 146 -1.95 11.77 11.45
C VAL A 146 -2.12 10.80 10.29
N MET A 147 -2.08 11.28 9.05
CA MET A 147 -2.18 10.45 7.86
C MET A 147 -1.01 9.46 7.76
N PHE A 148 0.21 9.93 8.04
CA PHE A 148 1.39 9.07 8.10
C PHE A 148 1.22 7.95 9.13
N ILE A 149 0.77 8.26 10.35
CA ILE A 149 0.56 7.26 11.41
C ILE A 149 -0.48 6.21 10.98
N ILE A 150 -1.59 6.64 10.38
CA ILE A 150 -2.62 5.72 9.88
C ILE A 150 -2.03 4.80 8.82
N ILE A 151 -1.42 5.38 7.76
CA ILE A 151 -0.87 4.59 6.65
C ILE A 151 0.22 3.66 7.16
N PHE A 152 1.19 4.15 7.92
CA PHE A 152 2.28 3.33 8.45
C PHE A 152 1.79 2.24 9.40
N GLY A 153 0.81 2.53 10.26
CA GLY A 153 0.18 1.52 11.12
C GLY A 153 -0.48 0.40 10.31
N MET A 154 -1.20 0.76 9.25
CA MET A 154 -1.77 -0.22 8.32
C MET A 154 -0.70 -1.02 7.58
N GLN A 155 0.42 -0.39 7.19
CA GLN A 155 1.57 -1.08 6.59
C GLN A 155 2.14 -2.15 7.51
N ILE A 156 2.31 -1.85 8.81
CA ILE A 156 2.77 -2.81 9.81
C ILE A 156 1.78 -3.96 9.94
N MET A 157 0.49 -3.65 10.10
CA MET A 157 -0.57 -4.65 10.23
C MET A 157 -0.61 -5.60 9.03
N TRP A 158 -0.56 -5.07 7.80
CA TRP A 158 -0.55 -5.90 6.60
C TRP A 158 0.74 -6.69 6.44
N THR A 159 1.89 -6.15 6.85
CA THR A 159 3.16 -6.88 6.87
C THR A 159 3.10 -8.04 7.85
N GLN A 160 2.56 -7.83 9.05
CA GLN A 160 2.34 -8.91 10.03
C GLN A 160 1.42 -9.99 9.46
N ARG A 161 0.32 -9.62 8.79
CA ARG A 161 -0.58 -10.58 8.14
C ARG A 161 0.09 -11.33 6.98
N LEU A 162 0.96 -10.69 6.21
CA LEU A 162 1.73 -11.34 5.15
C LEU A 162 2.72 -12.37 5.72
N VAL A 163 3.45 -11.99 6.78
CA VAL A 163 4.46 -12.83 7.43
C VAL A 163 3.82 -13.97 8.22
N ALA A 164 2.79 -13.69 9.02
CA ALA A 164 2.10 -14.67 9.85
C ALA A 164 1.14 -15.57 9.06
N GLY A 165 0.69 -15.11 7.88
CA GLY A 165 -0.49 -15.65 7.24
C GLY A 165 -0.29 -16.79 6.26
N ARG A 166 0.93 -17.06 5.73
CA ARG A 166 1.18 -18.20 4.82
C ARG A 166 2.59 -18.30 4.22
N LEU A 167 3.38 -17.22 4.15
CA LEU A 167 4.56 -17.23 3.29
C LEU A 167 5.70 -18.12 3.81
N ILE A 168 6.05 -18.02 5.09
CA ILE A 168 7.14 -18.81 5.67
C ILE A 168 6.75 -20.29 5.71
N ASP A 169 5.53 -20.60 6.17
CA ASP A 169 5.06 -21.97 6.28
C ASP A 169 4.89 -22.68 4.93
N GLU A 170 4.39 -21.99 3.89
CA GLU A 170 4.26 -22.58 2.55
C GLU A 170 5.60 -22.69 1.83
N VAL A 171 6.52 -21.72 1.95
CA VAL A 171 7.87 -21.82 1.36
C VAL A 171 8.67 -22.93 2.05
N LEU A 172 8.63 -23.01 3.39
CA LEU A 172 9.27 -24.10 4.13
C LEU A 172 8.69 -25.47 3.73
N ARG A 173 7.36 -25.60 3.60
CA ARG A 173 6.74 -26.85 3.11
C ARG A 173 7.09 -27.16 1.66
N SER A 174 6.97 -26.20 0.74
CA SER A 174 7.10 -26.44 -0.70
C SER A 174 8.54 -26.64 -1.16
N THR A 175 9.49 -26.00 -0.48
CA THR A 175 10.90 -25.99 -0.91
C THR A 175 11.77 -26.90 -0.06
N LEU A 176 11.45 -27.05 1.23
CA LEU A 176 12.26 -27.83 2.18
C LEU A 176 11.52 -29.01 2.80
N GLY A 177 10.21 -29.17 2.54
CA GLY A 177 9.40 -30.21 3.18
C GLY A 177 9.26 -30.06 4.71
N ILE A 178 9.59 -28.89 5.25
CA ILE A 178 9.60 -28.63 6.70
C ILE A 178 8.23 -28.09 7.11
N GLU A 179 7.50 -28.84 7.93
CA GLU A 179 6.33 -28.31 8.63
C GLU A 179 6.79 -27.49 9.84
N TRP A 180 6.55 -26.18 9.80
CA TRP A 180 6.71 -25.33 10.98
C TRP A 180 5.61 -25.69 11.99
N ARG A 181 5.98 -26.47 13.01
CA ARG A 181 5.06 -26.87 14.08
C ARG A 181 4.78 -25.63 14.94
N LYS A 182 3.60 -25.02 14.80
CA LYS A 182 3.10 -24.03 15.77
C LYS A 182 3.16 -24.69 17.16
N GLY A 183 4.08 -24.21 18.00
CA GLY A 183 4.09 -24.55 19.42
C GLY A 183 2.72 -24.20 20.00
N THR A 184 2.16 -25.15 20.74
CA THR A 184 0.87 -25.05 21.41
C THR A 184 0.76 -23.75 22.21
N SER A 185 -0.07 -22.80 21.77
CA SER A 185 -0.72 -21.86 22.67
C SER A 185 -2.23 -21.86 22.40
N THR A 186 -2.92 -22.40 23.37
CA THR A 186 -4.37 -22.51 23.46
C THR A 186 -5.01 -21.13 23.59
N SER A 187 -6.24 -21.02 23.07
CA SER A 187 -7.30 -20.04 23.37
C SER A 187 -7.53 -18.80 22.49
N ASN A 188 -6.66 -18.41 21.56
CA ASN A 188 -6.95 -17.22 20.70
C ASN A 188 -7.36 -17.51 19.24
N GLU A 189 -7.33 -18.77 18.79
CA GLU A 189 -7.60 -19.09 17.37
C GLU A 189 -9.08 -19.03 16.94
N LYS A 190 -10.03 -18.89 17.88
CA LYS A 190 -11.46 -18.76 17.51
C LYS A 190 -11.83 -17.40 16.92
N PHE A 191 -11.08 -16.33 17.19
CA PHE A 191 -11.37 -15.00 16.61
C PHE A 191 -10.75 -14.78 15.23
N VAL A 192 -9.90 -15.69 14.76
CA VAL A 192 -9.19 -15.55 13.47
C VAL A 192 -9.91 -16.27 12.33
N ASN A 193 -10.74 -17.29 12.65
CA ASN A 193 -11.35 -18.16 11.64
C ASN A 193 -12.75 -17.74 11.16
N GLU A 194 -13.38 -16.73 11.77
CA GLU A 194 -14.65 -16.15 11.28
C GLU A 194 -14.45 -14.84 10.48
N GLY A 195 -13.19 -14.49 10.16
CA GLY A 195 -12.81 -13.28 9.44
C GLY A 195 -11.94 -13.55 8.20
N LEU A 196 -12.29 -14.54 7.38
CA LEU A 196 -11.68 -14.78 6.06
C LEU A 196 -12.62 -14.54 4.88
#